data_AF-A0A519EQL8-F1
#
_entry.id   AF-A0A519EQL8-F1
#
_cell.length_a   1.000
_cell.length_b   1.000
_cell.length_c   1.000
_cell.angle_alpha   90.00
_cell.angle_beta   90.00
_cell.angle_gamma   90.00
#
_symmetry.space_group_name_H-M   'P 1'
#
loop_
_entity.id
_entity.type
_entity.pdbx_description
1 polymer ?
#
loop_
_entity_poly.entity_id
_entity_poly.type
_entity_poly.pdbx_seq_one_letter_code
_entity_poly.pdbx_strand_id
1 'polypeptide(L)'
;MNTFGKILAGSLLALSIGNAFAATDTGVEHNTQAFLDALNSGSGKPIEQLSPKDARAVLTGAQAGVKLTLPKADVSQKTISVDGQDISLTIVRPAGVKGTLPVFMYFHGGGWVLGDYPTHERLVRDLVEGSGAVAVFVNYTPSPEAHYPTAINQAYAATKWVAEHGKEINVDGKRLAVAGNSVGGNMATVVSLMAKDKGTPAIRYQVLLWPVTDANFDTGSYDQFAEGHFLTRNMMKWFWDNYTTDPKQRAEIYASPLRATTEQLKGLPPALVQTAGADVLRDEGEAYARKLDQAGVPV
;
A
#
# COMPACT_ATOMS: atom_id res chain seq x y z
N MET A 1 -12.52 -31.31 23.48
CA MET A 1 -11.65 -32.47 23.16
C MET A 1 -10.81 -32.09 21.95
N ASN A 2 -9.50 -32.03 22.17
CA ASN A 2 -8.48 -31.60 21.22
C ASN A 2 -8.36 -32.52 20.00
N THR A 3 -8.15 -31.92 18.84
CA THR A 3 -7.45 -32.56 17.72
C THR A 3 -6.60 -31.51 17.01
N PHE A 4 -5.38 -31.32 17.50
CA PHE A 4 -4.27 -30.80 16.72
C PHE A 4 -3.05 -31.70 16.97
N GLY A 5 -2.55 -32.28 15.90
CA GLY A 5 -1.37 -33.15 15.81
C GLY A 5 -1.38 -33.70 14.39
N LYS A 6 -0.31 -33.69 13.61
CA LYS A 6 1.14 -33.51 13.78
C LYS A 6 1.63 -32.85 12.46
N ILE A 7 2.82 -32.26 12.33
CA ILE A 7 4.12 -32.93 12.15
C ILE A 7 5.16 -31.80 12.10
N LEU A 8 6.25 -31.91 12.88
CA LEU A 8 7.55 -31.43 12.44
C LEU A 8 8.61 -32.43 12.92
N ALA A 9 9.30 -33.04 11.96
CA ALA A 9 10.41 -33.94 12.20
C ALA A 9 11.64 -33.12 12.60
N GLY A 10 12.29 -33.54 13.69
CA GLY A 10 13.43 -32.87 14.29
C GLY A 10 14.69 -32.90 13.42
N SER A 11 15.52 -31.89 13.62
CA SER A 11 16.93 -31.86 13.23
C SER A 11 17.71 -31.27 14.41
N LEU A 12 18.82 -31.92 14.77
CA LEU A 12 19.60 -31.68 15.99
C LEU A 12 20.07 -30.22 16.13
N LEU A 13 19.90 -29.65 17.33
CA LEU A 13 20.51 -28.40 17.77
C LEU A 13 22.02 -28.58 17.96
N ALA A 14 22.81 -27.73 17.31
CA ALA A 14 24.09 -27.29 17.82
C ALA A 14 23.89 -25.88 18.40
N LEU A 15 24.08 -25.73 19.71
CA LEU A 15 24.00 -24.45 20.41
C LEU A 15 25.23 -23.61 20.06
N SER A 16 25.02 -22.50 19.34
CA SER A 16 25.90 -21.35 19.43
C SER A 16 25.26 -20.33 20.37
N ILE A 17 25.95 -20.04 21.48
CA ILE A 17 25.58 -18.98 22.42
C ILE A 17 25.96 -17.66 21.76
N GLY A 18 25.04 -17.07 21.01
CA GLY A 18 25.07 -15.67 20.62
C GLY A 18 24.14 -14.90 21.56
N ASN A 19 24.60 -13.76 22.08
CA ASN A 19 23.92 -12.94 23.09
C ASN A 19 22.39 -12.89 22.89
N ALA A 20 21.67 -13.50 23.81
CA ALA A 20 20.23 -13.28 23.95
C ALA A 20 20.04 -11.83 24.37
N PHE A 21 19.72 -10.96 23.40
CA PHE A 21 19.07 -9.70 23.73
C PHE A 21 17.69 -10.06 24.30
N ALA A 22 17.54 -9.90 25.62
CA ALA A 22 16.23 -9.81 26.20
C ALA A 22 15.59 -8.51 25.69
N ALA A 23 14.67 -8.61 24.74
CA ALA A 23 13.66 -7.58 24.49
C ALA A 23 12.39 -8.07 25.22
N THR A 24 12.16 -7.69 26.47
CA THR A 24 11.37 -6.50 26.87
C THR A 24 10.25 -6.20 25.87
N ASP A 25 9.04 -6.61 26.25
CA ASP A 25 7.73 -6.27 25.68
C ASP A 25 7.77 -5.16 24.61
N THR A 26 7.75 -5.55 23.34
CA THR A 26 7.71 -4.63 22.19
C THR A 26 6.32 -4.05 21.95
N GLY A 27 5.31 -4.45 22.74
CA GLY A 27 3.91 -4.08 22.51
C GLY A 27 3.32 -4.66 21.22
N VAL A 28 4.01 -5.62 20.57
CA VAL A 28 3.52 -6.31 19.37
C VAL A 28 2.45 -7.32 19.76
N GLU A 29 1.35 -7.36 19.00
CA GLU A 29 0.25 -8.29 19.22
C GLU A 29 0.73 -9.76 19.08
N HIS A 30 0.27 -10.65 19.96
CA HIS A 30 0.83 -12.00 20.11
C HIS A 30 0.82 -12.87 18.84
N ASN A 31 -0.21 -12.81 17.98
CA ASN A 31 -0.19 -13.54 16.70
C ASN A 31 0.78 -12.92 15.70
N THR A 32 0.92 -11.59 15.70
CA THR A 32 1.90 -10.85 14.92
C THR A 32 3.32 -11.18 15.37
N GLN A 33 3.57 -11.29 16.67
CA GLN A 33 4.86 -11.73 17.20
C GLN A 33 5.18 -13.16 16.75
N ALA A 34 4.22 -14.09 16.84
CA ALA A 34 4.42 -15.46 16.37
C ALA A 34 4.73 -15.52 14.85
N PHE A 35 4.11 -14.65 14.05
CA PHE A 35 4.43 -14.49 12.64
C PHE A 35 5.86 -13.97 12.42
N LEU A 36 6.28 -12.94 13.16
CA LEU A 36 7.63 -12.39 13.08
C LEU A 36 8.68 -13.41 13.51
N ASP A 37 8.45 -14.17 14.59
CA ASP A 37 9.35 -15.23 15.05
C ASP A 37 9.53 -16.30 13.97
N ALA A 38 8.44 -16.74 13.34
CA ALA A 38 8.49 -17.71 12.25
C ALA A 38 9.27 -17.16 11.04
N LEU A 39 9.00 -15.91 10.63
CA LEU A 39 9.68 -15.26 9.51
C LEU A 39 11.18 -15.08 9.77
N ASN A 40 11.53 -14.53 10.94
CA ASN A 40 12.90 -14.21 11.32
C ASN A 40 13.75 -15.46 11.63
N SER A 41 13.12 -16.62 11.84
CA SER A 41 13.83 -17.91 11.95
C SER A 41 14.31 -18.46 10.60
N GLY A 42 13.85 -17.91 9.47
CA GLY A 42 14.24 -18.34 8.14
C GLY A 42 15.66 -17.91 7.76
N SER A 43 16.35 -18.73 6.96
CA SER A 43 17.69 -18.43 6.42
C SER A 43 17.67 -17.75 5.05
N GLY A 44 16.55 -17.11 4.70
CA GLY A 44 16.38 -16.44 3.41
C GLY A 44 17.29 -15.22 3.29
N LYS A 45 17.65 -14.84 2.05
CA LYS A 45 18.35 -13.57 1.82
C LYS A 45 17.39 -12.40 2.08
N PRO A 46 17.89 -11.25 2.57
CA PRO A 46 17.11 -10.02 2.62
C PRO A 46 16.55 -9.68 1.23
N ILE A 47 15.30 -9.19 1.18
CA ILE A 47 14.56 -9.04 -0.07
C ILE A 47 15.20 -7.99 -1.00
N GLU A 48 15.87 -6.99 -0.45
CA GLU A 48 16.63 -5.98 -1.16
C GLU A 48 17.90 -6.52 -1.85
N GLN A 49 18.29 -7.77 -1.55
CA GLN A 49 19.39 -8.48 -2.21
C GLN A 49 18.91 -9.43 -3.32
N LEU A 50 17.59 -9.52 -3.54
CA LEU A 50 17.00 -10.34 -4.59
C LEU A 50 16.82 -9.53 -5.89
N SER A 51 16.67 -10.25 -7.01
CA SER A 51 16.16 -9.62 -8.23
C SER A 51 14.71 -9.16 -8.02
N PRO A 52 14.22 -8.12 -8.71
CA PRO A 52 12.80 -7.72 -8.63
C PRO A 52 11.83 -8.88 -8.87
N LYS A 53 12.16 -9.78 -9.81
CA LYS A 53 11.38 -10.98 -10.10
C LYS A 53 11.28 -11.92 -8.89
N ASP A 54 12.41 -12.21 -8.26
CA ASP A 54 12.45 -13.13 -7.11
C ASP A 54 11.81 -12.48 -5.87
N ALA A 55 12.02 -11.18 -5.66
CA ALA A 55 11.34 -10.41 -4.61
C ALA A 55 9.81 -10.46 -4.77
N ARG A 56 9.29 -10.26 -5.99
CA ARG A 56 7.84 -10.41 -6.29
C ARG A 56 7.34 -11.82 -5.93
N ALA A 57 8.11 -12.85 -6.30
CA ALA A 57 7.75 -14.24 -6.01
C ALA A 57 7.65 -14.53 -4.51
N VAL A 58 8.46 -13.87 -3.67
CA VAL A 58 8.34 -13.98 -2.20
C VAL A 58 6.96 -13.53 -1.73
N LEU A 59 6.49 -12.35 -2.16
CA LEU A 59 5.17 -11.85 -1.78
C LEU A 59 4.04 -12.72 -2.35
N THR A 60 4.12 -13.13 -3.61
CA THR A 60 3.15 -14.04 -4.23
C THR A 60 3.07 -15.37 -3.47
N GLY A 61 4.21 -15.98 -3.14
CA GLY A 61 4.28 -17.23 -2.41
C GLY A 61 3.73 -17.13 -0.99
N ALA A 62 4.07 -16.05 -0.27
CA ALA A 62 3.56 -15.79 1.07
C ALA A 62 2.02 -15.66 1.09
N GLN A 63 1.45 -14.90 0.16
CA GLN A 63 0.00 -14.71 0.08
C GLN A 63 -0.73 -15.98 -0.36
N ALA A 64 -0.15 -16.77 -1.28
CA ALA A 64 -0.72 -18.04 -1.73
C ALA A 64 -0.61 -19.16 -0.67
N GLY A 65 0.35 -19.04 0.26
CA GLY A 65 0.61 -20.02 1.32
C GLY A 65 -0.51 -20.10 2.37
N VAL A 66 -1.40 -19.10 2.43
CA VAL A 66 -2.50 -19.06 3.40
C VAL A 66 -3.82 -19.44 2.71
N LYS A 67 -4.42 -20.56 3.14
CA LYS A 67 -5.75 -20.94 2.67
C LYS A 67 -6.80 -20.10 3.38
N LEU A 68 -7.42 -19.18 2.64
CA LEU A 68 -8.46 -18.29 3.13
C LEU A 68 -9.72 -18.44 2.30
N THR A 69 -10.89 -18.29 2.95
CA THR A 69 -12.13 -18.01 2.24
C THR A 69 -12.18 -16.50 1.99
N LEU A 70 -12.04 -16.09 0.74
CA LEU A 70 -12.13 -14.69 0.35
C LEU A 70 -13.58 -14.19 0.46
N PRO A 71 -13.81 -12.92 0.85
CA PRO A 71 -15.12 -12.31 0.70
C PRO A 71 -15.64 -12.43 -0.72
N LYS A 72 -16.95 -12.60 -0.87
CA LYS A 72 -17.57 -12.78 -2.19
C LYS A 72 -17.55 -11.45 -2.94
N ALA A 73 -17.00 -11.47 -4.15
CA ALA A 73 -16.99 -10.32 -5.04
C ALA A 73 -17.13 -10.76 -6.50
N ASP A 74 -17.79 -9.93 -7.30
CA ASP A 74 -17.79 -10.03 -8.76
C ASP A 74 -16.55 -9.29 -9.27
N VAL A 75 -15.61 -10.01 -9.89
CA VAL A 75 -14.33 -9.46 -10.36
C VAL A 75 -14.28 -9.46 -11.88
N SER A 76 -13.91 -8.32 -12.48
CA SER A 76 -13.71 -8.20 -13.92
C SER A 76 -12.47 -7.36 -14.24
N GLN A 77 -12.02 -7.41 -15.49
CA GLN A 77 -10.93 -6.60 -15.99
C GLN A 77 -11.41 -5.66 -17.09
N LYS A 78 -10.81 -4.47 -17.16
CA LYS A 78 -11.00 -3.52 -18.25
C LYS A 78 -9.70 -2.78 -18.53
N THR A 79 -9.29 -2.75 -19.78
CA THR A 79 -8.24 -1.83 -20.23
C THR A 79 -8.89 -0.53 -20.68
N ILE A 80 -8.36 0.59 -20.20
CA ILE A 80 -8.75 1.94 -20.63
C ILE A 80 -7.59 2.55 -21.40
N SER A 81 -7.89 3.38 -22.40
CA SER A 81 -6.87 4.15 -23.13
C SER A 81 -7.00 5.62 -22.74
N VAL A 82 -5.99 6.19 -22.11
CA VAL A 82 -5.94 7.59 -21.68
C VAL A 82 -4.67 8.22 -22.21
N ASP A 83 -4.79 9.32 -22.96
CA ASP A 83 -3.66 10.07 -23.54
C ASP A 83 -2.66 9.19 -24.31
N GLY A 84 -3.17 8.16 -25.02
CA GLY A 84 -2.36 7.23 -25.81
C GLY A 84 -1.68 6.12 -25.01
N GLN A 85 -1.98 5.98 -23.72
CA GLN A 85 -1.50 4.89 -22.87
C GLN A 85 -2.63 3.96 -22.46
N ASP A 86 -2.38 2.65 -22.55
CA ASP A 86 -3.30 1.63 -22.06
C ASP A 86 -3.03 1.34 -20.58
N ILE A 87 -4.07 1.45 -19.76
CA ILE A 87 -4.03 1.19 -18.32
C ILE A 87 -4.99 0.04 -18.02
N SER A 88 -4.46 -1.03 -17.44
CA SER A 88 -5.27 -2.19 -17.04
C SER A 88 -5.89 -1.97 -15.66
N LEU A 89 -7.19 -2.18 -15.56
CA LEU A 89 -7.96 -2.08 -14.32
C LEU A 89 -8.50 -3.45 -13.93
N THR A 90 -8.49 -3.72 -12.62
CA THR A 90 -9.28 -4.81 -12.05
C THR A 90 -10.41 -4.22 -11.21
N ILE A 91 -11.64 -4.55 -11.57
CA ILE A 91 -12.85 -3.99 -10.97
C ILE A 91 -13.42 -5.04 -10.03
N VAL A 92 -13.51 -4.70 -8.75
CA VAL A 92 -14.01 -5.60 -7.70
C VAL A 92 -15.30 -5.01 -7.16
N ARG A 93 -16.40 -5.75 -7.35
CA ARG A 93 -17.74 -5.31 -7.01
C ARG A 93 -18.35 -6.20 -5.93
N PRO A 94 -19.15 -5.65 -4.98
CA PRO A 94 -19.91 -6.49 -4.04
C PRO A 94 -20.77 -7.51 -4.76
N ALA A 95 -20.64 -8.79 -4.41
CA ALA A 95 -21.26 -9.88 -5.15
C ALA A 95 -22.78 -9.76 -5.24
N GLY A 96 -23.32 -9.88 -6.45
CA GLY A 96 -24.77 -9.92 -6.69
C GLY A 96 -25.49 -8.58 -6.57
N VAL A 97 -24.82 -7.50 -6.15
CA VAL A 97 -25.43 -6.17 -6.00
C VAL A 97 -25.67 -5.52 -7.36
N LYS A 98 -26.91 -5.12 -7.63
CA LYS A 98 -27.35 -4.47 -8.88
C LYS A 98 -27.37 -2.94 -8.74
N GLY A 99 -27.46 -2.23 -9.87
CA GLY A 99 -27.52 -0.77 -9.92
C GLY A 99 -26.16 -0.07 -9.83
N THR A 100 -26.15 1.26 -9.87
CA THR A 100 -24.92 2.06 -9.87
C THR A 100 -24.42 2.30 -8.44
N LEU A 101 -23.16 1.96 -8.17
CA LEU A 101 -22.54 2.03 -6.84
C LEU A 101 -21.51 3.17 -6.74
N PRO A 102 -21.20 3.68 -5.53
CA PRO A 102 -20.02 4.52 -5.34
C PRO A 102 -18.73 3.72 -5.62
N VAL A 103 -17.63 4.42 -5.82
CA VAL A 103 -16.35 3.82 -6.22
C VAL A 103 -15.20 4.36 -5.39
N PHE A 104 -14.21 3.52 -5.12
CA PHE A 104 -12.89 3.96 -4.69
C PHE A 104 -11.82 3.40 -5.62
N MET A 105 -10.85 4.25 -5.96
CA MET A 105 -9.62 3.79 -6.60
C MET A 105 -8.79 3.06 -5.55
N TYR A 106 -8.18 1.94 -5.92
CA TYR A 106 -7.25 1.23 -5.06
C TYR A 106 -5.86 1.20 -5.70
N PHE A 107 -4.88 1.75 -4.99
CA PHE A 107 -3.47 1.72 -5.35
C PHE A 107 -2.74 0.78 -4.41
N HIS A 108 -2.09 -0.24 -4.96
CA HIS A 108 -1.50 -1.29 -4.15
C HIS A 108 -0.14 -0.92 -3.57
N GLY A 109 0.20 -1.55 -2.46
CA GLY A 109 1.52 -1.48 -1.85
C GLY A 109 2.52 -2.44 -2.50
N GLY A 110 3.68 -2.58 -1.84
CA GLY A 110 4.77 -3.43 -2.32
C GLY A 110 6.04 -2.65 -2.69
N GLY A 111 6.24 -1.43 -2.16
CA GLY A 111 7.49 -0.70 -2.38
C GLY A 111 7.75 -0.33 -3.85
N TRP A 112 6.69 -0.14 -4.64
CA TRP A 112 6.66 0.06 -6.10
C TRP A 112 7.20 -1.11 -6.94
N VAL A 113 8.02 -1.98 -6.33
CA VAL A 113 8.65 -3.12 -7.00
C VAL A 113 7.78 -4.37 -6.95
N LEU A 114 7.10 -4.60 -5.84
CA LEU A 114 6.25 -5.77 -5.60
C LEU A 114 4.77 -5.43 -5.74
N GLY A 115 3.97 -6.47 -5.64
CA GLY A 115 2.52 -6.38 -5.56
C GLY A 115 1.87 -6.40 -6.93
N ASP A 116 0.65 -6.91 -6.92
CA ASP A 116 -0.28 -7.01 -8.04
C ASP A 116 -1.69 -7.22 -7.45
N TYR A 117 -2.68 -7.39 -8.32
CA TYR A 117 -4.04 -7.66 -7.85
C TYR A 117 -4.13 -8.94 -7.00
N PRO A 118 -3.65 -10.13 -7.44
CA PRO A 118 -3.74 -11.36 -6.63
C PRO A 118 -3.15 -11.24 -5.22
N THR A 119 -1.99 -10.60 -5.06
CA THR A 119 -1.36 -10.41 -3.74
C THR A 119 -2.18 -9.53 -2.80
N HIS A 120 -2.99 -8.61 -3.33
CA HIS A 120 -3.82 -7.69 -2.57
C HIS A 120 -5.31 -8.06 -2.58
N GLU A 121 -5.70 -9.11 -3.29
CA GLU A 121 -7.10 -9.44 -3.56
C GLU A 121 -7.94 -9.57 -2.29
N ARG A 122 -7.41 -10.23 -1.25
CA ARG A 122 -8.09 -10.34 0.05
C ARG A 122 -8.42 -8.96 0.62
N LEU A 123 -7.41 -8.10 0.76
CA LEU A 123 -7.58 -6.76 1.35
C LEU A 123 -8.56 -5.91 0.52
N VAL A 124 -8.47 -5.96 -0.81
CA VAL A 124 -9.40 -5.24 -1.68
C VAL A 124 -10.83 -5.74 -1.50
N ARG A 125 -11.02 -7.07 -1.42
CA ARG A 125 -12.33 -7.68 -1.19
C ARG A 125 -12.89 -7.35 0.20
N ASP A 126 -12.06 -7.33 1.24
CA ASP A 126 -12.46 -6.92 2.59
C ASP A 126 -12.99 -5.48 2.59
N LEU A 127 -12.30 -4.56 1.89
CA LEU A 127 -12.74 -3.17 1.73
C LEU A 127 -14.02 -3.04 0.91
N VAL A 128 -14.18 -3.82 -0.16
CA VAL A 128 -15.40 -3.86 -0.98
C VAL A 128 -16.59 -4.37 -0.16
N GLU A 129 -16.41 -5.45 0.59
CA GLU A 129 -17.45 -6.00 1.47
C GLU A 129 -17.83 -5.01 2.58
N GLY A 130 -16.84 -4.42 3.26
CA GLY A 130 -17.06 -3.50 4.38
C GLY A 130 -17.63 -2.14 3.98
N SER A 131 -17.36 -1.66 2.76
CA SER A 131 -17.83 -0.35 2.27
C SER A 131 -19.10 -0.42 1.43
N GLY A 132 -19.39 -1.56 0.79
CA GLY A 132 -20.43 -1.67 -0.24
C GLY A 132 -20.13 -0.88 -1.52
N ALA A 133 -18.92 -0.33 -1.66
CA ALA A 133 -18.46 0.38 -2.85
C ALA A 133 -17.68 -0.54 -3.79
N VAL A 134 -17.52 -0.11 -5.04
CA VAL A 134 -16.68 -0.81 -6.03
C VAL A 134 -15.23 -0.37 -5.86
N ALA A 135 -14.30 -1.31 -5.83
CA ALA A 135 -12.88 -1.00 -5.97
C ALA A 135 -12.50 -0.99 -7.45
N VAL A 136 -11.79 0.04 -7.89
CA VAL A 136 -11.06 0.03 -9.16
C VAL A 136 -9.57 -0.05 -8.83
N PHE A 137 -9.03 -1.26 -8.90
CA PHE A 137 -7.62 -1.54 -8.73
C PHE A 137 -6.86 -1.14 -9.99
N VAL A 138 -5.89 -0.23 -9.86
CA VAL A 138 -5.06 0.22 -10.98
C VAL A 138 -3.81 -0.65 -11.05
N ASN A 139 -3.65 -1.40 -12.15
CA ASN A 139 -2.45 -2.20 -12.42
C ASN A 139 -1.35 -1.30 -13.02
N TYR A 140 -0.79 -0.43 -12.19
CA TYR A 140 0.27 0.49 -12.60
C TYR A 140 1.56 -0.27 -12.95
N THR A 141 2.42 0.35 -13.77
CA THR A 141 3.70 -0.26 -14.16
C THR A 141 4.67 -0.30 -12.97
N PRO A 142 5.17 -1.48 -12.55
CA PRO A 142 6.09 -1.60 -11.42
C PRO A 142 7.44 -0.94 -11.68
N SER A 143 8.15 -0.66 -10.59
CA SER A 143 9.59 -0.37 -10.62
C SER A 143 10.42 -1.66 -10.53
N PRO A 144 11.65 -1.69 -11.05
CA PRO A 144 12.35 -0.63 -11.78
C PRO A 144 12.03 -0.57 -13.28
N GLU A 145 11.04 -1.31 -13.79
CA GLU A 145 10.64 -1.23 -15.21
C GLU A 145 10.13 0.16 -15.58
N ALA A 146 9.46 0.83 -14.65
CA ALA A 146 9.15 2.25 -14.70
C ALA A 146 9.60 2.95 -13.42
N HIS A 147 9.99 4.21 -13.56
CA HIS A 147 10.39 5.08 -12.45
C HIS A 147 9.35 6.19 -12.22
N TYR A 148 9.50 6.94 -11.13
CA TYR A 148 8.77 8.19 -10.93
C TYR A 148 8.88 9.10 -12.19
N PRO A 149 7.79 9.76 -12.64
CA PRO A 149 6.42 9.78 -12.11
C PRO A 149 5.43 8.84 -12.84
N THR A 150 5.89 7.78 -13.52
CA THR A 150 5.04 6.97 -14.43
C THR A 150 3.81 6.38 -13.72
N ALA A 151 4.00 5.68 -12.60
CA ALA A 151 2.90 5.01 -11.91
C ALA A 151 1.85 5.99 -11.33
N ILE A 152 2.29 7.13 -10.79
CA ILE A 152 1.36 8.15 -10.26
C ILE A 152 0.58 8.85 -11.37
N ASN A 153 1.19 9.04 -12.55
CA ASN A 153 0.49 9.56 -13.72
C ASN A 153 -0.57 8.58 -14.22
N GLN A 154 -0.27 7.28 -14.26
CA GLN A 154 -1.25 6.23 -14.58
C GLN A 154 -2.39 6.18 -13.55
N ALA A 155 -2.05 6.25 -12.26
CA ALA A 155 -3.02 6.26 -11.16
C ALA A 155 -3.98 7.46 -11.27
N TYR A 156 -3.45 8.66 -11.50
CA TYR A 156 -4.25 9.86 -11.71
C TYR A 156 -5.11 9.77 -12.99
N ALA A 157 -4.53 9.32 -14.11
CA ALA A 157 -5.24 9.14 -15.37
C ALA A 157 -6.43 8.17 -15.24
N ALA A 158 -6.24 7.04 -14.57
CA ALA A 158 -7.31 6.10 -14.28
C ALA A 158 -8.38 6.70 -13.36
N THR A 159 -7.97 7.47 -12.35
CA THR A 159 -8.89 8.15 -11.42
C THR A 159 -9.79 9.16 -12.16
N LYS A 160 -9.18 9.99 -13.02
CA LYS A 160 -9.91 10.93 -13.88
C LYS A 160 -10.85 10.19 -14.82
N TRP A 161 -10.37 9.11 -15.46
CA TRP A 161 -11.20 8.30 -16.35
C TRP A 161 -12.42 7.73 -15.63
N VAL A 162 -12.28 7.16 -14.43
CA VAL A 162 -13.42 6.62 -13.66
C VAL A 162 -14.42 7.72 -13.30
N ALA A 163 -13.95 8.92 -12.97
CA ALA A 163 -14.83 10.06 -12.66
C ALA A 163 -15.65 10.55 -13.87
N GLU A 164 -15.13 10.37 -15.08
CA GLU A 164 -15.74 10.79 -16.35
C GLU A 164 -16.59 9.66 -16.99
N HIS A 165 -16.11 8.42 -16.90
CA HIS A 165 -16.62 7.23 -17.62
C HIS A 165 -17.18 6.15 -16.71
N GLY A 166 -17.39 6.41 -15.41
CA GLY A 166 -17.83 5.41 -14.43
C GLY A 166 -19.07 4.61 -14.83
N LYS A 167 -19.97 5.18 -15.64
CA LYS A 167 -21.15 4.47 -16.18
C LYS A 167 -20.76 3.22 -17.00
N GLU A 168 -19.63 3.23 -17.69
CA GLU A 168 -19.13 2.09 -18.48
C GLU A 168 -18.77 0.88 -17.61
N ILE A 169 -18.49 1.10 -16.32
CA ILE A 169 -18.21 0.05 -15.33
C ILE A 169 -19.29 0.00 -14.23
N ASN A 170 -20.45 0.62 -14.50
CA ASN A 170 -21.60 0.70 -13.61
C ASN A 170 -21.29 1.25 -12.20
N VAL A 171 -20.52 2.34 -12.16
CA VAL A 171 -20.24 3.13 -10.95
C VAL A 171 -20.62 4.60 -11.13
N ASP A 172 -20.87 5.26 -10.00
CA ASP A 172 -21.09 6.70 -9.92
C ASP A 172 -19.75 7.40 -9.68
N GLY A 173 -19.11 7.84 -10.76
CA GLY A 173 -17.83 8.56 -10.72
C GLY A 173 -17.87 9.91 -9.98
N LYS A 174 -19.03 10.41 -9.56
CA LYS A 174 -19.16 11.61 -8.70
C LYS A 174 -19.13 11.28 -7.21
N ARG A 175 -19.19 10.00 -6.86
CA ARG A 175 -18.97 9.47 -5.50
C ARG A 175 -17.71 8.62 -5.49
N LEU A 176 -16.59 9.29 -5.77
CA LEU A 176 -15.27 8.69 -5.91
C LEU A 176 -14.39 8.98 -4.69
N ALA A 177 -13.78 7.93 -4.13
CA ALA A 177 -12.72 8.03 -3.13
C ALA A 177 -11.40 7.45 -3.69
N VAL A 178 -10.31 7.62 -2.95
CA VAL A 178 -9.02 6.97 -3.22
C VAL A 178 -8.55 6.22 -1.98
N ALA A 179 -7.92 5.07 -2.17
CA ALA A 179 -7.41 4.25 -1.09
C ALA A 179 -6.12 3.53 -1.50
N GLY A 180 -5.27 3.23 -0.54
CA GLY A 180 -4.11 2.38 -0.78
C GLY A 180 -3.31 2.07 0.47
N ASN A 181 -2.46 1.06 0.37
CA ASN A 181 -1.61 0.58 1.46
C ASN A 181 -0.12 0.83 1.19
N SER A 182 0.66 1.25 2.20
CA SER A 182 2.09 1.53 2.06
C SER A 182 2.37 2.56 0.96
N VAL A 183 3.15 2.23 -0.08
CA VAL A 183 3.32 3.09 -1.26
C VAL A 183 2.01 3.34 -2.01
N GLY A 184 1.00 2.48 -1.85
CA GLY A 184 -0.36 2.74 -2.30
C GLY A 184 -1.03 3.91 -1.57
N GLY A 185 -0.73 4.07 -0.28
CA GLY A 185 -1.13 5.25 0.50
C GLY A 185 -0.40 6.52 0.06
N ASN A 186 0.87 6.39 -0.32
CA ASN A 186 1.60 7.46 -1.03
C ASN A 186 0.85 7.87 -2.31
N MET A 187 0.55 6.90 -3.18
CA MET A 187 -0.14 7.14 -4.44
C MET A 187 -1.54 7.75 -4.23
N ALA A 188 -2.31 7.30 -3.24
CA ALA A 188 -3.62 7.88 -2.91
C ALA A 188 -3.53 9.36 -2.53
N THR A 189 -2.52 9.70 -1.74
CA THR A 189 -2.21 11.08 -1.34
C THR A 189 -1.84 11.92 -2.56
N VAL A 190 -0.92 11.42 -3.39
CA VAL A 190 -0.39 12.11 -4.57
C VAL A 190 -1.46 12.32 -5.63
N VAL A 191 -2.32 11.33 -5.88
CA VAL A 191 -3.47 11.47 -6.78
C VAL A 191 -4.42 12.55 -6.27
N SER A 192 -4.62 12.67 -4.95
CA SER A 192 -5.43 13.74 -4.36
C SER A 192 -4.82 15.12 -4.57
N LEU A 193 -3.50 15.25 -4.41
CA LEU A 193 -2.76 16.47 -4.74
C LEU A 193 -2.86 16.82 -6.23
N MET A 194 -2.63 15.86 -7.13
CA MET A 194 -2.75 16.06 -8.57
C MET A 194 -4.17 16.47 -8.98
N ALA A 195 -5.20 15.88 -8.35
CA ALA A 195 -6.59 16.24 -8.61
C ALA A 195 -6.93 17.66 -8.16
N LYS A 196 -6.40 18.09 -7.00
CA LYS A 196 -6.48 19.49 -6.57
C LYS A 196 -5.79 20.42 -7.57
N ASP A 197 -4.53 20.15 -7.90
CA ASP A 197 -3.71 21.04 -8.74
C ASP A 197 -4.23 21.14 -10.17
N LYS A 198 -4.85 20.07 -10.69
CA LYS A 198 -5.48 20.03 -12.02
C LYS A 198 -6.97 20.39 -12.00
N GLY A 199 -7.55 20.62 -10.83
CA GLY A 199 -8.95 20.99 -10.62
C GLY A 199 -9.98 19.90 -10.89
N THR A 200 -9.56 18.65 -11.11
CA THR A 200 -10.43 17.51 -11.41
C THR A 200 -9.71 16.18 -11.18
N PRO A 201 -10.39 15.08 -10.83
CA PRO A 201 -11.80 15.01 -10.42
C PRO A 201 -12.01 15.39 -8.94
N ALA A 202 -13.27 15.61 -8.56
CA ALA A 202 -13.62 15.74 -7.15
C ALA A 202 -13.47 14.39 -6.44
N ILE A 203 -12.68 14.35 -5.37
CA ILE A 203 -12.47 13.18 -4.51
C ILE A 203 -13.22 13.41 -3.20
N ARG A 204 -13.97 12.41 -2.73
CA ARG A 204 -14.79 12.47 -1.51
C ARG A 204 -14.01 12.15 -0.25
N TYR A 205 -13.04 11.26 -0.35
CA TYR A 205 -12.34 10.69 0.80
C TYR A 205 -11.02 10.07 0.36
N GLN A 206 -10.02 10.09 1.23
CA GLN A 206 -8.76 9.37 1.04
C GLN A 206 -8.49 8.42 2.22
N VAL A 207 -8.26 7.13 1.95
CA VAL A 207 -7.94 6.11 2.97
C VAL A 207 -6.49 5.69 2.81
N LEU A 208 -5.66 6.09 3.77
CA LEU A 208 -4.21 5.92 3.75
C LEU A 208 -3.82 4.86 4.78
N LEU A 209 -3.60 3.62 4.32
CA LEU A 209 -3.21 2.52 5.19
C LEU A 209 -1.68 2.46 5.26
N TRP A 210 -1.11 2.80 6.43
CA TRP A 210 0.32 2.86 6.75
C TRP A 210 1.16 3.49 5.63
N PRO A 211 0.87 4.75 5.24
CA PRO A 211 1.39 5.34 4.01
C PRO A 211 2.89 5.64 4.08
N VAL A 212 3.57 5.52 2.94
CA VAL A 212 4.85 6.20 2.70
C VAL A 212 4.56 7.67 2.34
N THR A 213 5.26 8.60 2.96
CA THR A 213 5.03 10.05 2.83
C THR A 213 6.32 10.86 2.73
N ASP A 214 7.50 10.30 3.05
CA ASP A 214 8.78 10.98 2.86
C ASP A 214 9.92 10.04 2.43
N ALA A 215 10.77 10.50 1.52
CA ALA A 215 12.04 9.87 1.19
C ALA A 215 13.13 10.24 2.22
N ASN A 216 12.85 9.96 3.49
CA ASN A 216 13.72 10.18 4.64
C ASN A 216 13.70 8.92 5.52
N PHE A 217 14.85 8.50 6.03
CA PHE A 217 15.03 7.22 6.72
C PHE A 217 15.51 7.38 8.17
N ASP A 218 15.40 8.59 8.71
CA ASP A 218 15.99 9.00 10.00
C ASP A 218 14.92 9.45 11.03
N THR A 219 13.66 9.01 10.88
CA THR A 219 12.64 9.22 11.93
C THR A 219 12.87 8.29 13.13
N GLY A 220 12.24 8.60 14.27
CA GLY A 220 12.33 7.76 15.46
C GLY A 220 11.84 6.33 15.21
N SER A 221 10.75 6.16 14.44
CA SER A 221 10.25 4.85 14.03
C SER A 221 11.20 4.10 13.09
N TYR A 222 11.88 4.80 12.16
CA TYR A 222 12.91 4.16 11.33
C TYR A 222 14.08 3.65 12.17
N ASP A 223 14.49 4.39 13.21
CA ASP A 223 15.52 3.97 14.19
C ASP A 223 15.07 2.79 15.03
N GLN A 224 13.87 2.88 15.61
CA GLN A 224 13.34 1.88 16.52
C GLN A 224 13.06 0.53 15.84
N PHE A 225 12.52 0.55 14.62
CA PHE A 225 12.06 -0.65 13.91
C PHE A 225 12.89 -0.97 12.66
N ALA A 226 14.16 -0.54 12.64
CA ALA A 226 15.03 -0.66 11.48
C ALA A 226 15.10 -2.09 10.91
N GLU A 227 15.00 -3.10 11.78
CA GLU A 227 15.06 -4.53 11.46
C GLU A 227 14.06 -5.33 12.31
N GLY A 228 13.86 -6.61 11.98
CA GLY A 228 13.10 -7.57 12.79
C GLY A 228 11.57 -7.46 12.75
N HIS A 229 11.02 -6.40 12.16
CA HIS A 229 9.58 -6.10 12.13
C HIS A 229 8.98 -6.17 10.71
N PHE A 230 9.34 -7.21 9.96
CA PHE A 230 8.93 -7.44 8.56
C PHE A 230 9.47 -6.40 7.57
N LEU A 231 8.98 -5.16 7.61
CA LEU A 231 9.48 -4.05 6.78
C LEU A 231 10.73 -3.44 7.43
N THR A 232 11.87 -3.52 6.75
CA THR A 232 13.13 -2.97 7.26
C THR A 232 13.46 -1.61 6.65
N ARG A 233 14.36 -0.86 7.30
CA ARG A 233 14.93 0.37 6.74
C ARG A 233 15.62 0.12 5.40
N ASN A 234 16.36 -0.98 5.27
CA ASN A 234 17.08 -1.32 4.03
C ASN A 234 16.12 -1.64 2.88
N MET A 235 15.01 -2.32 3.18
CA MET A 235 13.92 -2.50 2.21
C MET A 235 13.38 -1.16 1.72
N MET A 236 13.08 -0.22 2.62
CA MET A 236 12.58 1.09 2.24
C MET A 236 13.57 1.88 1.38
N LYS A 237 14.87 1.85 1.71
CA LYS A 237 15.92 2.46 0.87
C LYS A 237 15.94 1.84 -0.53
N TRP A 238 15.90 0.51 -0.61
CA TRP A 238 15.88 -0.21 -1.88
C TRP A 238 14.63 0.10 -2.72
N PHE A 239 13.45 0.16 -2.09
CA PHE A 239 12.21 0.55 -2.77
C PHE A 239 12.31 1.95 -3.36
N TRP A 240 12.77 2.92 -2.58
CA TRP A 240 13.00 4.27 -3.06
C TRP A 240 14.05 4.32 -4.17
N ASP A 241 15.14 3.56 -4.10
CA ASP A 241 16.16 3.51 -5.16
C ASP A 241 15.62 2.94 -6.48
N ASN A 242 14.76 1.91 -6.42
CA ASN A 242 14.09 1.40 -7.61
C ASN A 242 13.04 2.38 -8.16
N TYR A 243 12.38 3.15 -7.30
CA TYR A 243 11.38 4.13 -7.71
C TYR A 243 12.01 5.36 -8.36
N THR A 244 13.02 5.95 -7.73
CA THR A 244 13.88 6.99 -8.29
C THR A 244 15.09 7.27 -7.37
N THR A 245 16.27 7.46 -7.95
CA THR A 245 17.48 7.89 -7.22
C THR A 245 17.71 9.41 -7.30
N ASP A 246 16.89 10.15 -8.04
CA ASP A 246 17.06 11.60 -8.18
C ASP A 246 16.60 12.33 -6.90
N PRO A 247 17.53 12.99 -6.16
CA PRO A 247 17.18 13.71 -4.94
C PRO A 247 16.20 14.88 -5.18
N LYS A 248 16.18 15.45 -6.40
CA LYS A 248 15.20 16.49 -6.75
C LYS A 248 13.80 15.91 -6.85
N GLN A 249 13.65 14.77 -7.52
CA GLN A 249 12.35 14.07 -7.62
C GLN A 249 11.87 13.62 -6.24
N ARG A 250 12.75 13.06 -5.40
CA ARG A 250 12.41 12.71 -4.01
C ARG A 250 11.96 13.89 -3.17
N ALA A 251 12.40 15.11 -3.49
CA ALA A 251 11.99 16.32 -2.79
C ALA A 251 10.63 16.88 -3.28
N GLU A 252 10.11 16.41 -4.42
CA GLU A 252 8.81 16.85 -4.94
C GLU A 252 7.67 16.32 -4.07
N ILE A 253 6.59 17.11 -3.95
CA ILE A 253 5.41 16.76 -3.15
C ILE A 253 4.64 15.57 -3.72
N TYR A 254 4.85 15.23 -4.99
CA TYR A 254 4.25 14.07 -5.63
C TYR A 254 5.07 12.78 -5.42
N ALA A 255 6.24 12.87 -4.79
CA ALA A 255 6.98 11.71 -4.28
C ALA A 255 6.92 11.68 -2.75
N SER A 256 7.29 12.78 -2.10
CA SER A 256 7.31 12.95 -0.64
C SER A 256 6.24 13.96 -0.20
N PRO A 257 4.95 13.58 -0.13
CA PRO A 257 3.86 14.49 0.22
C PRO A 257 3.99 15.11 1.61
N LEU A 258 4.77 14.50 2.53
CA LEU A 258 5.10 15.11 3.82
C LEU A 258 5.84 16.45 3.67
N ARG A 259 6.49 16.71 2.52
CA ARG A 259 7.19 17.97 2.24
C ARG A 259 6.28 19.09 1.73
N ALA A 260 5.03 18.79 1.38
CA ALA A 260 4.07 19.81 0.91
C ALA A 260 3.82 20.91 1.95
N THR A 261 3.68 22.17 1.56
CA THR A 261 3.27 23.23 2.48
C THR A 261 1.81 23.08 2.91
N THR A 262 1.40 23.71 4.01
CA THR A 262 -0.01 23.71 4.42
C THR A 262 -0.93 24.28 3.34
N GLU A 263 -0.50 25.29 2.59
CA GLU A 263 -1.26 25.83 1.45
C GLU A 263 -1.39 24.81 0.30
N GLN A 264 -0.34 24.02 0.05
CA GLN A 264 -0.39 22.92 -0.92
C GLN A 264 -1.33 21.79 -0.46
N LEU A 265 -1.51 21.59 0.85
CA LEU A 265 -2.42 20.57 1.39
C LEU A 265 -3.87 21.06 1.59
N LYS A 266 -4.08 22.37 1.70
CA LYS A 266 -5.41 22.96 1.95
C LYS A 266 -6.43 22.54 0.89
N GLY A 267 -7.60 22.09 1.31
CA GLY A 267 -8.68 21.68 0.39
C GLY A 267 -8.54 20.28 -0.20
N LEU A 268 -7.58 19.48 0.26
CA LEU A 268 -7.58 18.03 0.01
C LEU A 268 -8.83 17.36 0.63
N PRO A 269 -9.24 16.18 0.12
CA PRO A 269 -10.40 15.47 0.66
C PRO A 269 -10.15 15.02 2.11
N PRO A 270 -11.22 14.84 2.91
CA PRO A 270 -11.11 14.24 4.24
C PRO A 270 -10.35 12.91 4.20
N ALA A 271 -9.51 12.66 5.21
CA ALA A 271 -8.64 11.51 5.26
C ALA A 271 -8.98 10.58 6.42
N LEU A 272 -8.72 9.28 6.23
CA LEU A 272 -8.46 8.33 7.30
C LEU A 272 -7.01 7.89 7.14
N VAL A 273 -6.19 8.10 8.17
CA VAL A 273 -4.80 7.62 8.20
C VAL A 273 -4.66 6.58 9.29
N GLN A 274 -4.40 5.33 8.90
CA GLN A 274 -4.09 4.25 9.84
C GLN A 274 -2.59 4.01 9.84
N THR A 275 -1.96 4.03 11.01
CA THR A 275 -0.54 3.65 11.19
C THR A 275 -0.44 2.37 12.01
N ALA A 276 0.67 1.66 11.87
CA ALA A 276 0.98 0.46 12.66
C ALA A 276 1.98 0.80 13.77
N GLY A 277 1.78 0.24 14.97
CA GLY A 277 2.59 0.59 16.15
C GLY A 277 4.07 0.23 16.04
N ALA A 278 4.37 -0.88 15.34
CA ALA A 278 5.72 -1.40 15.08
C ALA A 278 6.03 -1.39 13.58
N ASP A 279 6.21 -0.19 13.02
CA ASP A 279 6.46 0.05 11.61
C ASP A 279 7.43 1.23 11.45
N VAL A 280 8.43 1.10 10.57
CA VAL A 280 9.35 2.19 10.23
C VAL A 280 8.63 3.41 9.67
N LEU A 281 7.49 3.22 8.99
CA LEU A 281 6.69 4.29 8.36
C LEU A 281 5.75 5.02 9.34
N ARG A 282 5.68 4.58 10.60
CA ARG A 282 4.71 5.10 11.57
C ARG A 282 4.80 6.62 11.73
N ASP A 283 5.99 7.12 12.05
CA ASP A 283 6.15 8.52 12.42
C ASP A 283 5.90 9.45 11.21
N GLU A 284 6.29 9.05 9.99
CA GLU A 284 6.05 9.86 8.79
C GLU A 284 4.55 9.89 8.42
N GLY A 285 3.83 8.77 8.56
CA GLY A 285 2.39 8.70 8.36
C GLY A 285 1.61 9.58 9.36
N GLU A 286 1.97 9.51 10.64
CA GLU A 286 1.38 10.37 11.68
C GLU A 286 1.72 11.84 11.48
N ALA A 287 2.97 12.16 11.09
CA ALA A 287 3.37 13.52 10.80
C ALA A 287 2.58 14.08 9.62
N TYR A 288 2.30 13.27 8.60
CA TYR A 288 1.48 13.67 7.46
C TYR A 288 0.03 13.95 7.87
N ALA A 289 -0.57 13.09 8.69
CA ALA A 289 -1.91 13.29 9.24
C ALA A 289 -2.02 14.61 10.02
N ARG A 290 -1.04 14.91 10.88
CA ARG A 290 -0.98 16.20 11.60
C ARG A 290 -0.83 17.39 10.65
N LYS A 291 -0.11 17.22 9.54
CA LYS A 291 0.09 18.28 8.54
C LYS A 291 -1.17 18.56 7.72
N LEU A 292 -1.97 17.53 7.45
CA LEU A 292 -3.31 17.66 6.87
C LEU A 292 -4.24 18.44 7.81
N ASP A 293 -4.29 18.09 9.10
CA ASP A 293 -5.07 18.80 10.11
C ASP A 293 -4.66 20.28 10.21
N GLN A 294 -3.35 20.57 10.26
CA GLN A 294 -2.82 21.94 10.23
C GLN A 294 -3.23 22.72 8.98
N ALA A 295 -3.47 22.05 7.85
CA ALA A 295 -3.97 22.65 6.61
C ALA A 295 -5.50 22.79 6.57
N GLY A 296 -6.21 22.37 7.62
CA GLY A 296 -7.67 22.41 7.73
C GLY A 296 -8.39 21.27 7.03
N VAL A 297 -7.70 20.17 6.71
CA VAL A 297 -8.29 18.96 6.15
C VAL A 297 -8.84 18.11 7.30
N PRO A 298 -10.08 17.60 7.25
CA PRO A 298 -10.59 16.68 8.27
C PRO A 298 -9.82 15.35 8.22
N VAL A 299 -9.23 14.94 9.34
CA VAL A 299 -8.42 13.71 9.49
C VAL A 299 -8.75 13.01 10.80
#